data_AF-A0A285G9P0-F1
#
_entry.id   AF-A0A285G9P0-F1
#
_cell.length_a   1.000
_cell.length_b   1.000
_cell.length_c   1.000
_cell.angle_alpha   90.00
_cell.angle_beta   90.00
_cell.angle_gamma   90.00
#
_symmetry.space_group_name_H-M   'P 1'
#
loop_
_entity.id
_entity.type
_entity.pdbx_description
1 polymer ?
#
loop_
_entity_poly.entity_id
_entity_poly.type
_entity_poly.pdbx_seq_one_letter_code
_entity_poly.pdbx_strand_id
1 'polypeptide(L)'
;MRAVYQEEGLKPNYYALYLSIKRKISVSRACSVMGLSSCDNNRKRHTNVDVKEDEILEMIEMKKAGKQWKEIGMKFNLGPKQCFYQVKQYMGEGWKGRPW
;
A
#
# COMPACT_ATOMS: atom_id res chain seq x y z
N MET A 1 7.26 9.79 -30.84
CA MET A 1 8.22 9.06 -29.98
C MET A 1 9.20 8.33 -30.89
N ARG A 2 10.51 8.54 -30.74
CA ARG A 2 11.54 7.87 -31.57
C ARG A 2 11.76 6.47 -30.99
N ALA A 3 11.47 5.43 -31.77
CA ALA A 3 11.78 4.06 -31.40
C ALA A 3 13.31 3.92 -31.26
N VAL A 4 13.77 3.52 -30.08
CA VAL A 4 15.19 3.23 -29.85
C VAL A 4 15.47 1.88 -30.51
N TYR A 5 16.24 1.90 -31.60
CA TYR A 5 16.72 0.69 -32.27
C TYR A 5 17.50 -0.16 -31.26
N GLN A 6 17.17 -1.46 -31.18
CA GLN A 6 17.90 -2.43 -30.38
C GLN A 6 19.16 -2.82 -31.16
N GLU A 7 20.33 -2.40 -30.69
CA GLU A 7 21.60 -2.67 -31.38
C GLU A 7 22.06 -4.13 -31.24
N GLU A 8 21.59 -4.88 -30.24
CA GLU A 8 22.23 -6.15 -29.83
C GLU A 8 21.33 -7.41 -29.85
N GLY A 9 20.14 -7.38 -30.48
CA GLY A 9 19.28 -8.58 -30.56
C GLY A 9 18.80 -9.15 -29.21
N LEU A 10 19.04 -8.43 -28.11
CA LEU A 10 18.65 -8.80 -26.76
C LEU A 10 17.14 -8.70 -26.58
N LYS A 11 16.54 -9.64 -25.84
CA LYS A 11 15.12 -9.54 -25.48
C LYS A 11 14.87 -8.20 -24.74
N PRO A 12 13.72 -7.55 -24.95
CA PRO A 12 13.47 -6.19 -24.46
C PRO A 12 13.74 -5.98 -22.96
N ASN A 13 13.44 -6.96 -22.12
CA ASN A 13 13.68 -6.83 -20.68
C ASN A 13 15.17 -6.72 -20.32
N TYR A 14 16.04 -7.45 -21.02
CA TYR A 14 17.49 -7.38 -20.82
C TYR A 14 18.08 -6.09 -21.38
N TYR A 15 17.53 -5.58 -22.47
CA TYR A 15 17.96 -4.30 -23.04
C TYR A 15 17.59 -3.13 -22.13
N ALA A 16 16.45 -3.18 -21.43
CA ALA A 16 16.08 -2.17 -20.42
C ALA A 16 17.06 -2.17 -19.24
N LEU A 17 17.48 -3.35 -18.79
CA LEU A 17 18.49 -3.48 -17.75
C LEU A 17 19.85 -2.93 -18.22
N TYR A 18 20.31 -3.31 -19.41
CA TYR A 18 21.54 -2.77 -20.01
C TYR A 18 21.51 -1.24 -20.10
N LEU A 19 20.40 -0.67 -20.58
CA LEU A 19 20.24 0.77 -20.74
C LEU A 19 20.20 1.50 -19.39
N SER A 20 19.63 0.87 -18.35
CA SER A 20 19.62 1.40 -16.98
C SER A 20 21.04 1.55 -16.42
N ILE A 21 21.90 0.56 -16.65
CA ILE A 21 23.31 0.55 -16.21
C ILE A 21 24.12 1.56 -17.04
N LYS A 22 24.03 1.49 -18.37
CA LYS A 22 24.79 2.36 -19.29
C LYS A 22 24.50 3.85 -19.08
N ARG A 23 23.23 4.20 -18.83
CA ARG A 23 22.80 5.60 -18.66
C ARG A 23 22.66 6.03 -17.21
N LYS A 24 22.95 5.17 -16.24
CA LYS A 24 22.74 5.41 -14.81
C LYS A 24 21.33 5.93 -14.49
N ILE A 25 20.32 5.36 -15.15
CA ILE A 25 18.91 5.68 -14.91
C ILE A 25 18.21 4.49 -14.26
N SER A 26 17.09 4.72 -13.58
CA SER A 26 16.32 3.61 -12.98
C SER A 26 15.80 2.65 -14.06
N VAL A 27 15.70 1.36 -13.72
CA VAL A 27 15.14 0.33 -14.62
C VAL A 27 13.73 0.71 -15.08
N SER A 28 12.90 1.29 -14.20
CA SER A 28 11.57 1.80 -14.58
C SER A 28 11.67 2.87 -15.67
N ARG A 29 12.59 3.83 -15.56
CA ARG A 29 12.78 4.87 -16.58
C ARG A 29 13.31 4.28 -17.89
N ALA A 30 14.19 3.28 -17.82
CA ALA A 30 14.67 2.56 -18.99
C ALA A 30 13.54 1.80 -19.71
N CYS A 31 12.67 1.11 -18.97
CA CYS A 31 11.47 0.46 -19.50
C CYS A 31 10.54 1.48 -20.19
N SER A 32 10.28 2.63 -19.56
CA SER A 32 9.45 3.69 -20.15
C SER A 32 10.03 4.25 -21.46
N VAL A 33 11.34 4.47 -21.52
CA VAL A 33 12.03 4.94 -22.74
C VAL A 33 11.92 3.93 -23.88
N MET A 34 11.82 2.65 -23.54
CA MET A 34 11.69 1.55 -24.49
C MET A 34 10.24 1.20 -24.84
N GLY A 35 9.24 1.92 -24.31
CA GLY A 35 7.84 1.61 -24.51
C GLY A 35 7.41 0.27 -23.91
N LEU A 36 8.23 -0.30 -23.01
CA LEU A 36 7.81 -1.43 -22.18
C LEU A 36 6.93 -0.86 -21.08
N SER A 37 5.72 -1.43 -20.94
CA SER A 37 4.92 -1.22 -19.74
C SER A 37 5.77 -1.71 -18.56
N SER A 38 6.40 -0.77 -17.85
CA SER A 38 6.69 -1.01 -16.44
C SER A 38 5.33 -1.30 -15.85
N CYS A 39 5.10 -2.53 -15.39
CA CYS A 39 3.92 -2.89 -14.63
C CYS A 39 3.72 -1.82 -13.57
N ASP A 40 2.84 -0.87 -13.88
CA ASP A 40 2.74 0.39 -13.18
C ASP A 40 2.46 0.05 -11.73
N ASN A 41 3.36 0.51 -10.88
CA ASN A 41 3.23 0.89 -9.48
C ASN A 41 1.80 0.87 -8.90
N ASN A 42 1.15 -0.29 -8.91
CA ASN A 42 -0.11 -0.55 -8.24
C ASN A 42 0.14 -0.76 -6.74
N ARG A 43 1.11 -0.02 -6.19
CA ARG A 43 1.10 0.31 -4.76
C ARG A 43 -0.09 1.24 -4.60
N LYS A 44 -1.26 0.65 -4.36
CA LYS A 44 -2.37 1.34 -3.71
C LYS A 44 -1.72 2.16 -2.60
N ARG A 45 -1.75 3.49 -2.72
CA ARG A 45 -1.32 4.37 -1.65
C ARG A 45 -2.20 4.00 -0.47
N HIS A 46 -1.64 3.26 0.48
CA HIS A 46 -2.26 3.10 1.78
C HIS A 46 -2.26 4.51 2.35
N THR A 47 -3.43 5.14 2.38
CA THR A 47 -3.63 6.30 3.23
C THR A 47 -3.49 5.77 4.65
N ASN A 48 -2.28 5.88 5.20
CA ASN A 48 -2.07 5.72 6.62
C ASN A 48 -2.86 6.86 7.27
N VAL A 49 -4.03 6.52 7.78
CA VAL A 49 -4.73 7.41 8.71
C VAL A 49 -3.94 7.31 10.00
N ASP A 50 -3.34 8.43 10.39
CA ASP A 50 -2.65 8.55 11.66
C ASP A 50 -3.71 8.70 12.76
N VAL A 51 -4.09 7.57 13.35
CA VAL A 51 -5.06 7.49 14.45
C VAL A 51 -4.26 7.43 15.74
N LYS A 52 -4.58 8.32 16.70
CA LYS A 52 -3.85 8.35 17.97
C LYS A 52 -4.18 7.12 18.80
N GLU A 53 -3.24 6.69 19.64
CA GLU A 53 -3.43 5.53 20.52
C GLU A 53 -4.66 5.69 21.44
N ASP A 54 -4.90 6.91 21.96
CA ASP A 54 -6.08 7.22 22.78
C ASP A 54 -7.40 6.94 22.06
N GLU A 55 -7.47 7.27 20.76
CA GLU A 55 -8.66 7.02 19.95
C GLU A 55 -8.88 5.51 19.74
N ILE A 56 -7.80 4.74 19.59
CA ILE A 56 -7.87 3.27 19.44
C ILE A 56 -8.36 2.62 20.74
N LEU A 57 -7.90 3.10 21.90
CA LEU A 57 -8.37 2.64 23.21
C LEU A 57 -9.88 2.90 23.37
N GLU A 58 -10.35 4.10 23.01
CA GLU A 58 -11.79 4.39 23.00
C GLU A 58 -12.57 3.49 22.03
N MET A 59 -12.02 3.18 20.84
CA MET A 59 -12.65 2.23 19.92
C MET A 59 -12.80 0.84 20.53
N ILE A 60 -11.79 0.39 21.28
CA ILE A 60 -11.80 -0.89 22.01
C ILE A 60 -12.88 -0.89 23.09
N GLU A 61 -12.99 0.18 23.88
CA GLU A 61 -14.02 0.31 24.93
C GLU A 61 -15.42 0.31 24.35
N MET A 62 -15.65 1.09 23.28
CA MET A 62 -16.93 1.08 22.56
C MET A 62 -17.25 -0.31 22.02
N LYS A 63 -16.23 -1.06 21.59
CA LYS A 63 -16.43 -2.41 21.08
C LYS A 63 -16.74 -3.41 22.19
N LYS A 64 -16.10 -3.30 23.36
CA LYS A 64 -16.46 -4.05 24.58
C LYS A 64 -17.90 -3.77 25.02
N ALA A 65 -18.35 -2.53 24.88
CA ALA A 65 -19.73 -2.13 25.15
C ALA A 65 -20.75 -2.66 24.12
N GLY A 66 -20.33 -3.47 23.14
CA GLY A 66 -21.20 -4.10 22.16
C GLY A 66 -21.53 -3.25 20.93
N LYS A 67 -20.93 -2.06 20.78
CA LYS A 67 -21.20 -1.19 19.62
C LYS A 67 -20.73 -1.81 18.31
N GLN A 68 -21.41 -1.44 17.22
CA GLN A 68 -21.02 -1.88 15.90
C GLN A 68 -19.87 -1.03 15.34
N TRP A 69 -19.02 -1.62 14.50
CA TRP A 69 -17.91 -0.89 13.85
C TRP A 69 -18.39 0.30 13.03
N LYS A 70 -19.63 0.27 12.54
CA LYS A 70 -20.26 1.38 11.82
C LYS A 70 -20.47 2.60 12.73
N GLU A 71 -20.92 2.39 13.95
CA GLU A 71 -21.16 3.45 14.95
C GLU A 71 -19.84 4.02 15.47
N ILE A 72 -18.86 3.14 15.71
CA ILE A 72 -17.50 3.53 16.08
C ILE A 72 -16.88 4.38 14.96
N GLY A 73 -17.00 3.94 13.71
CA GLY A 73 -16.51 4.70 12.55
C GLY A 73 -17.15 6.07 12.40
N MET A 74 -18.45 6.23 12.70
CA MET A 74 -19.10 7.54 12.69
C MET A 74 -18.50 8.50 13.72
N LYS A 75 -18.16 8.03 14.94
CA LYS A 75 -17.59 8.86 15.99
C LYS A 75 -16.22 9.42 15.61
N PHE A 76 -15.38 8.59 14.98
CA PHE A 76 -14.00 8.95 14.63
C PHE A 76 -13.82 9.36 13.17
N ASN A 77 -14.92 9.52 12.41
CA ASN A 77 -14.92 9.82 10.98
C ASN A 77 -14.06 8.83 10.14
N LEU A 78 -14.16 7.54 10.49
CA LEU A 78 -13.43 6.44 9.87
C LEU A 78 -14.36 5.42 9.24
N GLY A 79 -13.88 4.74 8.19
CA GLY A 79 -14.58 3.61 7.62
C GLY A 79 -14.66 2.44 8.61
N PRO A 80 -15.73 1.63 8.63
CA PRO A 80 -15.85 0.49 9.55
C PRO A 80 -14.70 -0.50 9.44
N LYS A 81 -14.20 -0.72 8.22
CA LYS A 81 -13.02 -1.56 7.96
C LYS A 81 -11.74 -0.94 8.52
N GLN A 82 -11.61 0.38 8.47
CA GLN A 82 -10.44 1.07 9.02
C GLN A 82 -10.40 0.93 10.54
N CYS A 83 -11.52 1.18 11.24
CA CYS A 83 -11.60 0.94 12.69
C CYS A 83 -11.21 -0.49 13.06
N PHE A 84 -11.73 -1.48 12.31
CA PHE A 84 -11.36 -2.88 12.52
C PHE A 84 -9.85 -3.12 12.37
N TYR A 85 -9.23 -2.62 11.31
CA TYR A 85 -7.80 -2.82 11.07
C TYR A 85 -6.93 -2.09 12.09
N GLN A 86 -7.32 -0.87 12.49
CA GLN A 86 -6.61 -0.11 13.52
C GLN A 86 -6.58 -0.86 14.85
N VAL A 87 -7.76 -1.31 15.32
CA VAL A 87 -7.85 -2.09 16.56
C VAL A 87 -7.12 -3.43 16.44
N LYS A 88 -7.26 -4.12 15.31
CA LYS A 88 -6.58 -5.40 15.07
C LYS A 88 -5.05 -5.26 15.07
N GLN A 89 -4.53 -4.20 14.43
CA GLN A 89 -3.09 -3.93 14.41
C GLN A 89 -2.58 -3.58 15.80
N TYR A 90 -3.32 -2.76 16.55
CA TYR A 90 -2.97 -2.39 17.91
C TYR A 90 -2.95 -3.58 18.88
N MET A 91 -3.95 -4.48 18.79
CA MET A 91 -4.02 -5.65 19.66
C MET A 91 -3.00 -6.76 19.31
N GLY A 92 -2.47 -6.77 18.08
CA GLY A 92 -1.48 -7.76 17.64
C GLY A 92 -1.90 -9.21 17.92
N GLU A 93 -1.09 -9.93 18.69
CA GLU A 93 -1.36 -11.32 19.10
C GLU A 93 -2.58 -11.46 20.03
N GLY A 94 -2.84 -10.44 20.86
CA GLY A 94 -3.98 -10.36 21.78
C GLY A 94 -5.34 -10.31 21.07
N TRP A 95 -5.36 -10.06 19.76
CA TRP A 95 -6.58 -10.03 18.95
C TRP A 95 -7.35 -11.37 18.97
N LYS A 96 -6.64 -12.50 19.08
CA LYS A 96 -7.25 -13.84 19.09
C LYS A 96 -8.03 -14.13 20.37
N GLY A 97 -7.65 -13.52 21.49
CA GLY A 97 -8.27 -13.69 22.81
C GLY A 97 -9.17 -12.52 23.22
N ARG A 98 -9.65 -11.72 22.26
CA ARG A 98 -10.46 -10.54 22.56
C ARG A 98 -11.78 -10.93 23.25
N PRO A 99 -12.26 -10.14 24.22
CA PRO A 99 -13.42 -10.49 25.04
C PRO A 99 -14.79 -10.29 24.35
N TRP A 100 -14.85 -10.20 23.02
CA TRP A 100 -16.08 -10.01 22.22
C TRP A 100 -15.99 -10.59 20.79
#